data_AF-A0A354PD06-F1
#
_entry.id   AF-A0A354PD06-F1
#
_cell.length_a   1.000
_cell.length_b   1.000
_cell.length_c   1.000
_cell.angle_alpha   90.00
_cell.angle_beta   90.00
_cell.angle_gamma   90.00
#
_symmetry.space_group_name_H-M   'P 1'
#
loop_
_entity.id
_entity.type
_entity.pdbx_description
1 polymer ?
#
loop_
_entity_poly.entity_id
_entity_poly.type
_entity_poly.pdbx_seq_one_letter_code
_entity_poly.pdbx_strand_id
1 'polypeptide(L)'
;MEDGIAVGIAARLIRQGGRSMLLLRGLRLLVGQVSPVRFIGPSATFVGLVALAFAAFTGKLDFSKLDLPKSMEDVAALTSAAGNAPAVQPVGLDRNAPRASDRIRIATFNIQRFGEKKSGDAEVMRNIALIVANFDFVAIQEVQSPQAMPIARLVDLINRSGGRYDASVSEPIGRTSYREQYAFVWDATRIRMVPDSAYVVRDDSDRMHRPPMVGSFETRIVPVPGRQPFRFTVINAHTDPGEVSPRGESNEMNVLDDVFIRVREYEYQTRGIMNVLLVGDLNVSTANLGELGQIPGMISVVGTTPTNTAGTKTYDHILMDRTITTGYTGVFGVIDFQRDYGLTAEQALRVSDHRPVWAEFSAYEMPPMSAANRGAAVR
;
A
#
# COMPACT_ATOMS: atom_id res chain seq x y z
N MET A 1 -16.33 4.85 35.42
CA MET A 1 -16.96 5.41 34.20
C MET A 1 -16.07 5.32 32.96
N GLU A 2 -14.81 4.89 33.07
CA GLU A 2 -13.88 4.79 31.92
C GLU A 2 -14.03 3.51 31.09
N ASP A 3 -14.50 2.40 31.67
CA ASP A 3 -14.65 1.12 30.95
C ASP A 3 -15.87 1.06 29.99
N GLY A 4 -16.85 1.95 30.16
CA GLY A 4 -18.09 1.92 29.35
C GLY A 4 -17.93 2.47 27.93
N ILE A 5 -16.93 3.33 27.69
CA ILE A 5 -16.75 4.03 26.41
C ILE A 5 -15.94 3.18 25.42
N ALA A 6 -14.87 2.55 25.88
CA ALA A 6 -14.04 1.67 25.04
C ALA A 6 -14.83 0.47 24.50
N VAL A 7 -15.74 -0.08 25.31
CA VAL A 7 -16.66 -1.16 24.90
C VAL A 7 -17.63 -0.71 23.81
N GLY A 8 -18.06 0.56 23.83
CA GLY A 8 -18.95 1.13 22.81
C GLY A 8 -18.31 1.25 21.43
N ILE A 9 -17.02 1.60 21.36
CA ILE A 9 -16.26 1.66 20.11
C ILE A 9 -15.91 0.26 19.61
N ALA A 10 -15.47 -0.65 20.49
CA ALA A 10 -15.24 -2.05 20.11
C ALA A 10 -16.51 -2.70 19.53
N ALA A 11 -17.69 -2.44 20.12
CA ALA A 11 -18.96 -2.96 19.62
C ALA A 11 -19.43 -2.32 18.29
N ARG A 12 -18.89 -1.15 17.91
CA ARG A 12 -19.12 -0.52 16.60
C ARG A 12 -18.20 -1.09 15.53
N LEU A 13 -16.94 -1.37 15.88
CA LEU A 13 -15.96 -2.02 15.01
C LEU A 13 -16.38 -3.44 14.61
N ILE A 14 -16.99 -4.20 15.54
CA ILE A 14 -17.47 -5.57 15.29
C ILE A 14 -18.74 -5.60 14.41
N ARG A 15 -19.57 -4.55 14.43
CA ARG A 15 -20.89 -4.55 13.77
C ARG A 15 -20.88 -4.29 12.26
N GLN A 16 -19.75 -3.92 11.67
CA GLN A 16 -19.64 -3.69 10.22
C GLN A 16 -19.30 -4.97 9.41
N GLY A 17 -19.10 -6.11 10.07
CA GLY A 17 -18.67 -7.37 9.44
C GLY A 17 -19.77 -8.39 9.14
N GLY A 18 -20.98 -7.99 8.75
CA GLY A 18 -21.97 -9.02 8.37
C GLY A 18 -23.31 -8.51 7.87
N ARG A 19 -23.54 -8.65 6.55
CA ARG A 19 -24.81 -9.09 5.95
C ARG A 19 -24.70 -9.22 4.43
N SER A 20 -24.66 -10.45 3.94
CA SER A 20 -24.96 -10.80 2.56
C SER A 20 -26.47 -10.88 2.36
N MET A 21 -27.03 -10.18 1.37
CA MET A 21 -28.29 -10.61 0.77
C MET A 21 -28.41 -10.12 -0.68
N LEU A 22 -28.82 -11.06 -1.55
CA LEU A 22 -29.08 -10.90 -2.98
C LEU A 22 -30.00 -9.73 -3.31
N LEU A 23 -29.74 -9.05 -4.43
CA LEU A 23 -30.81 -8.61 -5.32
C LEU A 23 -30.37 -8.54 -6.78
N LEU A 24 -31.28 -9.02 -7.64
CA LEU A 24 -31.15 -9.26 -9.06
C LEU A 24 -31.79 -8.10 -9.86
N ARG A 25 -31.22 -7.85 -11.05
CA ARG A 25 -31.75 -7.14 -12.24
C ARG A 25 -31.50 -5.63 -12.38
N GLY A 26 -30.94 -5.28 -13.55
CA GLY A 26 -31.59 -4.29 -14.43
C GLY A 26 -30.75 -3.15 -15.04
N LEU A 27 -29.96 -3.47 -16.07
CA LEU A 27 -29.84 -2.75 -17.36
C LEU A 27 -29.50 -1.23 -17.42
N ARG A 28 -28.34 -0.88 -18.02
CA ARG A 28 -28.21 -0.31 -19.39
C ARG A 28 -26.77 0.12 -19.68
N LEU A 29 -26.24 -0.36 -20.81
CA LEU A 29 -24.96 0.03 -21.38
C LEU A 29 -24.98 1.49 -21.82
N LEU A 30 -23.95 2.25 -21.44
CA LEU A 30 -23.43 3.35 -22.25
C LEU A 30 -22.01 2.98 -22.68
N VAL A 31 -21.88 2.74 -23.98
CA VAL A 31 -20.63 2.44 -24.67
C VAL A 31 -19.83 3.74 -24.80
N GLY A 32 -18.68 3.81 -24.13
CA GLY A 32 -17.65 4.81 -24.37
C GLY A 32 -16.36 4.07 -24.76
N GLN A 33 -15.91 4.26 -25.99
CA GLN A 33 -14.78 3.55 -26.59
C GLN A 33 -13.48 3.76 -25.81
N VAL A 34 -12.91 2.66 -25.32
CA VAL A 34 -11.48 2.54 -25.02
C VAL A 34 -11.01 1.23 -25.65
N SER A 35 -9.93 1.31 -26.44
CA SER A 35 -9.44 0.23 -27.30
C SER A 35 -9.07 -1.05 -26.52
N PRO A 36 -9.46 -2.26 -26.98
CA PRO A 36 -9.22 -3.54 -26.27
C PRO A 36 -7.76 -4.04 -26.33
N VAL A 37 -6.83 -3.27 -26.90
CA VAL A 37 -5.47 -3.74 -27.23
C VAL A 37 -4.53 -3.82 -26.01
N ARG A 38 -5.00 -3.58 -24.78
CA ARG A 38 -4.13 -3.56 -23.57
C ARG A 38 -4.21 -4.80 -22.67
N PHE A 39 -4.90 -5.86 -23.11
CA PHE A 39 -5.01 -7.12 -22.36
C PHE A 39 -4.42 -8.31 -23.12
N ILE A 40 -3.31 -8.12 -23.83
CA ILE A 40 -2.61 -9.25 -24.46
C ILE A 40 -1.48 -9.73 -23.55
N GLY A 41 -1.67 -10.90 -22.95
CA GLY A 41 -0.73 -11.53 -22.01
C GLY A 41 0.60 -11.96 -22.64
N PRO A 42 1.50 -12.58 -21.84
CA PRO A 42 2.90 -12.86 -22.21
C PRO A 42 3.09 -13.60 -23.54
N SER A 43 2.10 -14.40 -23.95
CA SER A 43 2.11 -15.19 -25.18
C SER A 43 2.20 -14.33 -26.45
N ALA A 44 1.60 -13.13 -26.46
CA ALA A 44 1.65 -12.27 -27.64
C ALA A 44 2.93 -11.45 -27.76
N THR A 45 3.58 -11.14 -26.64
CA THR A 45 4.91 -10.51 -26.63
C THR A 45 5.95 -11.46 -27.20
N PHE A 46 5.85 -12.75 -26.87
CA PHE A 46 6.72 -13.79 -27.44
C PHE A 46 6.46 -14.00 -28.95
N VAL A 47 5.19 -14.09 -29.36
CA VAL A 47 4.84 -14.19 -30.80
C VAL A 47 5.27 -12.94 -31.57
N GLY A 48 5.16 -11.75 -30.98
CA GLY A 48 5.63 -10.49 -31.57
C GLY A 48 7.15 -10.44 -31.73
N LEU A 49 7.91 -10.89 -30.73
CA LEU A 49 9.38 -10.98 -30.78
C LEU A 49 9.86 -12.03 -31.78
N VAL A 50 9.20 -13.18 -31.85
CA VAL A 50 9.51 -14.23 -32.84
C VAL A 50 9.14 -13.77 -34.26
N ALA A 51 8.03 -13.05 -34.44
CA ALA A 51 7.65 -12.47 -35.72
C ALA A 51 8.64 -11.39 -36.18
N LEU A 52 9.14 -10.55 -35.25
CA LEU A 52 10.19 -9.57 -35.52
C LEU A 52 11.52 -10.23 -35.89
N ALA A 53 11.92 -11.29 -35.17
CA ALA A 53 13.11 -12.06 -35.48
C ALA A 53 13.00 -12.77 -36.85
N PHE A 54 11.82 -13.32 -37.17
CA PHE A 54 11.55 -13.95 -38.47
C PHE A 54 11.51 -12.95 -39.62
N ALA A 55 10.94 -11.76 -39.42
CA ALA A 55 10.93 -10.67 -40.40
C ALA A 55 12.33 -10.08 -40.64
N ALA A 56 13.18 -10.04 -39.60
CA ALA A 56 14.60 -9.69 -39.71
C ALA A 56 15.39 -10.75 -40.49
N PHE A 57 15.18 -12.04 -40.19
CA PHE A 57 15.86 -13.15 -40.85
C PHE A 57 15.48 -13.31 -42.33
N THR A 58 14.24 -12.95 -42.69
CA THR A 58 13.74 -13.01 -44.08
C THR A 58 14.02 -11.75 -44.89
N GLY A 59 14.78 -10.78 -44.34
CA GLY A 59 15.17 -9.55 -45.04
C GLY A 59 14.02 -8.58 -45.33
N LYS A 60 12.87 -8.76 -44.66
CA LYS A 60 11.68 -7.91 -44.83
C LYS A 60 11.65 -6.68 -43.93
N LEU A 61 12.62 -6.55 -43.01
CA LEU A 61 12.83 -5.37 -42.17
C LEU A 61 14.25 -4.84 -42.37
N ASP A 62 14.34 -3.55 -42.73
CA ASP A 62 15.59 -2.82 -42.89
C ASP A 62 15.89 -2.03 -41.61
N PHE A 63 16.88 -2.49 -40.83
CA PHE A 63 17.26 -1.90 -39.54
C PHE A 63 18.28 -0.76 -39.69
N SER A 64 18.63 -0.35 -40.91
CA SER A 64 19.59 0.75 -41.16
C SER A 64 19.13 2.13 -40.65
N LYS A 65 17.87 2.25 -40.20
CA LYS A 65 17.28 3.48 -39.65
C LYS A 65 16.94 3.42 -38.16
N LEU A 66 17.23 2.31 -37.46
CA LEU A 66 17.16 2.27 -36.00
C LEU A 66 18.54 2.51 -35.41
N ASP A 67 18.68 3.57 -34.62
CA ASP A 67 19.87 3.80 -33.78
C ASP A 67 19.88 2.77 -32.64
N LEU A 68 20.36 1.57 -32.95
CA LEU A 68 20.69 0.54 -31.98
C LEU A 68 22.11 0.79 -31.46
N PRO A 69 22.38 0.54 -30.16
CA PRO A 69 23.73 0.63 -29.60
C PRO A 69 24.68 -0.26 -30.41
N LYS A 70 25.76 0.33 -30.92
CA LYS A 70 26.66 -0.33 -31.89
C LYS A 70 27.77 -1.12 -31.20
N SER A 71 27.86 -1.04 -29.88
CA SER A 71 28.85 -1.72 -29.06
C SER A 71 28.30 -2.11 -27.69
N MET A 72 28.92 -3.09 -27.02
CA MET A 72 28.60 -3.41 -25.62
C MET A 72 28.94 -2.25 -24.66
N GLU A 73 29.79 -1.33 -25.09
CA GLU A 73 30.14 -0.11 -24.37
C GLU A 73 29.00 0.91 -24.41
N ASP A 74 28.27 1.02 -25.53
CA ASP A 74 27.06 1.84 -25.64
C ASP A 74 25.92 1.27 -24.78
N VAL A 75 25.82 -0.05 -24.70
CA VAL A 75 24.87 -0.74 -23.79
C VAL A 75 25.25 -0.51 -22.32
N ALA A 76 26.55 -0.47 -22.00
CA ALA A 76 27.06 -0.14 -20.67
C ALA A 76 26.86 1.35 -20.33
N ALA A 77 26.97 2.26 -21.31
CA ALA A 77 26.70 3.69 -21.17
C ALA A 77 25.21 3.97 -20.93
N LEU A 78 24.32 3.24 -21.61
CA LEU A 78 22.86 3.32 -21.39
C LEU A 78 22.43 2.75 -20.03
N THR A 79 23.09 1.69 -19.55
CA THR A 79 22.81 1.11 -18.22
C THR A 79 23.43 1.94 -17.09
N SER A 80 24.58 2.59 -17.31
CA SER A 80 25.17 3.52 -16.33
C SER A 80 24.44 4.87 -16.26
N ALA A 81 23.85 5.35 -17.37
CA ALA A 81 22.95 6.50 -17.35
C ALA A 81 21.63 6.22 -16.61
N ALA A 82 21.14 4.98 -16.61
CA ALA A 82 20.00 4.55 -15.79
C ALA A 82 20.36 4.36 -14.29
N GLY A 83 21.63 4.13 -13.98
CA GLY A 83 22.14 3.93 -12.62
C GLY A 83 22.42 5.20 -11.80
N ASN A 84 22.34 6.38 -12.43
CA ASN A 84 22.65 7.67 -11.81
C ASN A 84 21.43 8.59 -11.60
N ALA A 85 20.21 8.05 -11.59
CA ALA A 85 19.08 8.81 -11.05
C ALA A 85 19.37 9.15 -9.58
N PRO A 86 19.26 10.41 -9.14
CA PRO A 86 19.47 10.75 -7.74
C PRO A 86 18.56 9.88 -6.88
N ALA A 87 19.16 9.14 -5.94
CA ALA A 87 18.39 8.32 -5.01
C ALA A 87 17.38 9.23 -4.29
N VAL A 88 16.10 9.04 -4.57
CA VAL A 88 15.02 9.81 -3.95
C VAL A 88 15.14 9.62 -2.43
N GLN A 89 15.46 10.69 -1.72
CA GLN A 89 15.70 10.63 -0.28
C GLN A 89 14.38 10.70 0.49
N PRO A 90 14.25 9.96 1.60
CA PRO A 90 13.11 10.10 2.49
C PRO A 90 13.04 11.52 3.07
N VAL A 91 11.84 12.08 3.09
CA VAL A 91 11.53 13.39 3.67
C VAL A 91 11.14 13.21 5.14
N GLY A 92 11.72 14.02 6.02
CA GLY A 92 11.32 14.10 7.42
C GLY A 92 9.96 14.78 7.56
N LEU A 93 9.12 14.32 8.50
CA LEU A 93 7.85 14.99 8.80
C LEU A 93 8.06 16.16 9.77
N ASP A 94 7.71 17.36 9.33
CA ASP A 94 7.41 18.44 10.27
C ASP A 94 6.03 18.21 10.89
N ARG A 95 6.03 17.93 12.19
CA ARG A 95 4.82 17.61 12.97
C ARG A 95 4.00 18.83 13.34
N ASN A 96 4.63 20.00 13.34
CA ASN A 96 3.97 21.25 13.67
C ASN A 96 3.36 21.90 12.42
N ALA A 97 3.82 21.50 11.24
CA ALA A 97 3.23 21.94 9.98
C ALA A 97 1.80 21.39 9.82
N PRO A 98 0.81 22.25 9.49
CA PRO A 98 -0.53 21.78 9.20
C PRO A 98 -0.52 20.88 7.96
N ARG A 99 -1.34 19.81 7.97
CA ARG A 99 -1.55 18.95 6.80
C ARG A 99 -2.21 19.76 5.68
N ALA A 100 -1.59 19.79 4.51
CA ALA A 100 -2.12 20.47 3.34
C ALA A 100 -3.53 19.93 2.98
N SER A 101 -4.45 20.81 2.59
CA SER A 101 -5.84 20.43 2.28
C SER A 101 -5.99 19.72 0.94
N ASP A 102 -5.01 19.87 0.04
CA ASP A 102 -5.00 19.30 -1.31
C ASP A 102 -4.06 18.10 -1.45
N ARG A 103 -3.53 17.60 -0.33
CA ARG A 103 -2.69 16.41 -0.23
C ARG A 103 -3.17 15.51 0.89
N ILE A 104 -2.88 14.22 0.80
CA ILE A 104 -3.06 13.28 1.90
C ILE A 104 -1.77 12.49 2.14
N ARG A 105 -1.55 12.07 3.38
CA ARG A 105 -0.45 11.17 3.77
C ARG A 105 -1.02 9.81 4.13
N ILE A 106 -0.59 8.79 3.39
CA ILE A 106 -0.95 7.39 3.60
C ILE A 106 0.28 6.67 4.17
N ALA A 107 0.10 5.97 5.29
CA ALA A 107 1.17 5.24 5.95
C ALA A 107 0.83 3.76 6.15
N THR A 108 1.88 2.97 6.36
CA THR A 108 1.79 1.62 6.90
C THR A 108 2.71 1.48 8.11
N PHE A 109 2.29 0.69 9.09
CA PHE A 109 3.01 0.55 10.34
C PHE A 109 2.78 -0.83 10.97
N ASN A 110 3.79 -1.70 10.91
CA ASN A 110 3.84 -2.88 11.78
C ASN A 110 4.14 -2.41 13.21
N ILE A 111 3.16 -2.54 14.10
CA ILE A 111 3.33 -2.27 15.53
C ILE A 111 3.53 -3.63 16.21
N GLN A 112 4.78 -3.96 16.49
CA GLN A 112 5.16 -5.25 17.06
C GLN A 112 4.25 -5.68 18.20
N ARG A 113 3.59 -6.85 18.08
CA ARG A 113 2.74 -7.44 19.11
C ARG A 113 1.75 -6.44 19.72
N PHE A 114 0.99 -5.73 18.89
CA PHE A 114 0.07 -4.69 19.33
C PHE A 114 -1.19 -5.28 19.98
N GLY A 115 -1.02 -5.79 21.20
CA GLY A 115 -2.07 -6.38 22.02
C GLY A 115 -2.38 -5.60 23.29
N GLU A 116 -3.12 -6.22 24.20
CA GLU A 116 -3.61 -5.57 25.44
C GLU A 116 -2.50 -5.06 26.35
N LYS A 117 -1.39 -5.82 26.49
CA LYS A 117 -0.25 -5.40 27.30
C LYS A 117 0.37 -4.10 26.78
N LYS A 118 0.68 -4.05 25.47
CA LYS A 118 1.27 -2.86 24.83
C LYS A 118 0.29 -1.68 24.85
N SER A 119 -0.99 -1.94 24.56
CA SER A 119 -2.03 -0.89 24.58
C SER A 119 -2.49 -0.47 25.98
N GLY A 120 -2.02 -1.13 27.04
CA GLY A 120 -2.19 -0.71 28.42
C GLY A 120 -1.06 0.20 28.92
N ASP A 121 0.04 0.30 28.17
CA ASP A 121 1.17 1.15 28.49
C ASP A 121 0.93 2.58 27.97
N ALA A 122 0.70 3.50 28.91
CA ALA A 122 0.32 4.88 28.58
C ALA A 122 1.41 5.65 27.81
N GLU A 123 2.69 5.40 28.09
CA GLU A 123 3.80 6.07 27.40
C GLU A 123 3.90 5.57 25.96
N VAL A 124 3.84 4.25 25.76
CA VAL A 124 3.88 3.63 24.43
C VAL A 124 2.67 4.06 23.60
N MET A 125 1.47 4.01 24.17
CA MET A 125 0.25 4.43 23.48
C MET A 125 0.25 5.91 23.12
N ARG A 126 0.82 6.77 23.98
CA ARG A 126 0.99 8.19 23.65
C ARG A 126 1.90 8.37 22.45
N ASN A 127 3.03 7.67 22.39
CA ASN A 127 3.95 7.74 21.25
C ASN A 127 3.29 7.21 19.96
N ILE A 128 2.61 6.07 20.02
CA ILE A 128 1.87 5.52 18.87
C ILE A 128 0.79 6.50 18.40
N ALA A 129 0.01 7.09 19.30
CA ALA A 129 -1.02 8.07 18.94
C ALA A 129 -0.42 9.33 18.29
N LEU A 130 0.68 9.86 18.83
CA LEU A 130 1.39 10.99 18.23
C LEU A 130 1.89 10.65 16.83
N ILE A 131 2.43 9.44 16.62
CA ILE A 131 2.85 8.96 15.30
C ILE A 131 1.68 8.90 14.33
N VAL A 132 0.61 8.18 14.69
CA VAL A 132 -0.54 7.91 13.82
C VAL A 132 -1.28 9.21 13.46
N ALA A 133 -1.35 10.18 14.38
CA ALA A 133 -2.01 11.47 14.14
C ALA A 133 -1.34 12.36 13.07
N ASN A 134 -0.13 12.02 12.60
CA ASN A 134 0.52 12.73 11.49
C ASN A 134 -0.03 12.34 10.12
N PHE A 135 -0.82 11.26 10.04
CA PHE A 135 -1.26 10.66 8.79
C PHE A 135 -2.77 10.78 8.60
N ASP A 136 -3.19 10.90 7.36
CA ASP A 136 -4.61 10.86 7.00
C ASP A 136 -5.15 9.44 7.03
N PHE A 137 -4.28 8.47 6.74
CA PHE A 137 -4.58 7.05 6.71
C PHE A 137 -3.37 6.25 7.19
N VAL A 138 -3.60 5.22 8.00
CA VAL A 138 -2.59 4.24 8.42
C VAL A 138 -3.14 2.83 8.30
N ALA A 139 -2.43 1.97 7.56
CA ALA A 139 -2.59 0.53 7.62
C ALA A 139 -1.70 -0.03 8.74
N ILE A 140 -2.28 -0.75 9.69
CA ILE A 140 -1.59 -1.31 10.86
C ILE A 140 -1.59 -2.83 10.77
N GLN A 141 -0.44 -3.43 11.05
CA GLN A 141 -0.23 -4.88 11.14
C GLN A 141 0.01 -5.31 12.61
N GLU A 142 0.02 -6.62 12.86
CA GLU A 142 0.27 -7.23 14.18
C GLU A 142 -0.69 -6.80 15.31
N VAL A 143 -1.95 -6.50 14.99
CA VAL A 143 -2.96 -6.25 16.04
C VAL A 143 -3.33 -7.57 16.71
N GLN A 144 -3.16 -7.65 18.02
CA GLN A 144 -3.34 -8.88 18.79
C GLN A 144 -4.37 -8.73 19.90
N SER A 145 -5.65 -8.73 19.53
CA SER A 145 -6.71 -8.64 20.53
C SER A 145 -8.01 -9.25 20.02
N PRO A 146 -8.61 -10.24 20.71
CA PRO A 146 -9.87 -10.81 20.29
C PRO A 146 -11.00 -9.80 20.09
N GLN A 147 -10.96 -8.65 20.78
CA GLN A 147 -11.95 -7.57 20.64
C GLN A 147 -11.39 -6.29 19.99
N ALA A 148 -10.23 -6.34 19.32
CA ALA A 148 -9.56 -5.20 18.70
C ALA A 148 -9.33 -3.99 19.65
N MET A 149 -9.20 -4.26 20.96
CA MET A 149 -9.06 -3.22 22.00
C MET A 149 -7.89 -2.25 21.78
N PRO A 150 -6.70 -2.68 21.30
CA PRO A 150 -5.58 -1.78 21.02
C PRO A 150 -5.94 -0.68 20.03
N ILE A 151 -6.68 -1.00 18.97
CA ILE A 151 -7.12 -0.04 17.96
C ILE A 151 -8.19 0.90 18.53
N ALA A 152 -9.15 0.36 19.28
CA ALA A 152 -10.16 1.19 19.95
C ALA A 152 -9.51 2.22 20.89
N ARG A 153 -8.57 1.80 21.74
CA ARG A 153 -7.82 2.69 22.64
C ARG A 153 -6.99 3.73 21.89
N LEU A 154 -6.38 3.34 20.78
CA LEU A 154 -5.60 4.25 19.93
C LEU A 154 -6.49 5.37 19.36
N VAL A 155 -7.60 4.99 18.72
CA VAL A 155 -8.57 5.94 18.14
C VAL A 155 -9.14 6.85 19.23
N ASP A 156 -9.51 6.28 20.39
CA ASP A 156 -9.98 7.06 21.54
C ASP A 156 -8.96 8.09 22.01
N LEU A 157 -7.70 7.70 22.14
CA LEU A 157 -6.63 8.59 22.60
C LEU A 157 -6.41 9.75 21.63
N ILE A 158 -6.40 9.47 20.32
CA ILE A 158 -6.28 10.49 19.27
C ILE A 158 -7.50 11.43 19.31
N ASN A 159 -8.72 10.90 19.45
CA ASN A 159 -9.95 11.67 19.42
C ASN A 159 -10.12 12.57 20.66
N ARG A 160 -9.74 12.08 21.84
CA ARG A 160 -9.70 12.91 23.07
C ARG A 160 -8.69 14.05 22.98
N SER A 161 -7.68 13.90 22.13
CA SER A 161 -6.67 14.93 21.86
C SER A 161 -7.09 15.91 20.76
N GLY A 162 -8.36 15.87 20.32
CA GLY A 162 -8.92 16.78 19.32
C GLY A 162 -8.93 16.23 17.89
N GLY A 163 -8.42 15.01 17.67
CA GLY A 163 -8.54 14.31 16.40
C GLY A 163 -9.97 13.84 16.12
N ARG A 164 -10.21 13.40 14.88
CA ARG A 164 -11.47 12.73 14.50
C ARG A 164 -11.16 11.55 13.60
N TYR A 165 -10.62 10.51 14.22
CA TYR A 165 -10.25 9.27 13.59
C TYR A 165 -11.34 8.22 13.73
N ASP A 166 -11.43 7.39 12.71
CA ASP A 166 -12.25 6.19 12.66
C ASP A 166 -11.37 5.01 12.24
N ALA A 167 -11.87 3.79 12.43
CA ALA A 167 -11.12 2.59 12.13
C ALA A 167 -11.98 1.44 11.62
N SER A 168 -11.32 0.49 10.95
CA SER A 168 -11.87 -0.81 10.55
C SER A 168 -10.83 -1.86 10.83
N VAL A 169 -11.24 -2.98 11.42
CA VAL A 169 -10.33 -4.06 11.83
C VAL A 169 -10.82 -5.38 11.22
N SER A 170 -9.89 -6.19 10.73
CA SER A 170 -10.22 -7.52 10.19
C SER A 170 -10.65 -8.49 11.30
N GLU A 171 -11.20 -9.62 10.91
CA GLU A 171 -11.25 -10.79 11.78
C GLU A 171 -9.83 -11.30 12.11
N PRO A 172 -9.65 -12.08 13.21
CA PRO A 172 -8.38 -12.70 13.52
C PRO A 172 -7.95 -13.76 12.49
N ILE A 173 -6.81 -13.52 11.86
CA ILE A 173 -6.18 -14.36 10.84
C ILE A 173 -4.87 -14.98 11.35
N GLY A 174 -4.41 -16.06 10.71
CA GLY A 174 -3.22 -16.81 11.13
C GLY A 174 -3.48 -18.31 11.21
N ARG A 175 -2.52 -19.12 10.73
CA ARG A 175 -2.60 -20.58 10.78
C ARG A 175 -2.41 -21.16 12.18
N THR A 176 -1.72 -20.44 13.07
CA THR A 176 -1.39 -20.92 14.42
C THR A 176 -2.36 -20.41 15.48
N SER A 177 -2.13 -20.79 16.75
CA SER A 177 -2.83 -20.19 17.89
C SER A 177 -2.50 -18.71 18.08
N TYR A 178 -1.36 -18.26 17.56
CA TYR A 178 -0.99 -16.85 17.47
C TYR A 178 -1.66 -16.26 16.23
N ARG A 179 -2.76 -15.54 16.47
CA ARG A 179 -3.50 -14.83 15.43
C ARG A 179 -3.27 -13.32 15.51
N GLU A 180 -3.39 -12.69 14.37
CA GLU A 180 -3.26 -11.25 14.19
C GLU A 180 -4.52 -10.70 13.52
N GLN A 181 -4.69 -9.39 13.58
CA GLN A 181 -5.66 -8.66 12.79
C GLN A 181 -4.93 -7.53 12.06
N TYR A 182 -5.47 -7.18 10.90
CA TYR A 182 -5.15 -5.93 10.22
C TYR A 182 -6.09 -4.84 10.67
N ALA A 183 -5.61 -3.60 10.66
CA ALA A 183 -6.47 -2.44 10.87
C ALA A 183 -6.19 -1.34 9.84
N PHE A 184 -7.24 -0.62 9.50
CA PHE A 184 -7.18 0.67 8.84
C PHE A 184 -7.62 1.73 9.84
N VAL A 185 -6.84 2.79 9.99
CA VAL A 185 -7.13 3.92 10.88
C VAL A 185 -7.00 5.19 10.06
N TRP A 186 -8.02 6.04 10.04
CA TRP A 186 -8.02 7.23 9.18
C TRP A 186 -8.68 8.43 9.83
N ASP A 187 -8.28 9.64 9.43
CA ASP A 187 -8.94 10.88 9.82
C ASP A 187 -10.28 11.00 9.06
N ALA A 188 -11.39 10.81 9.77
CA ALA A 188 -12.75 10.83 9.24
C ALA A 188 -13.18 12.21 8.72
N THR A 189 -12.41 13.27 8.98
CA THR A 189 -12.65 14.59 8.37
C THR A 189 -12.08 14.70 6.98
N ARG A 190 -11.10 13.87 6.64
CA ARG A 190 -10.31 13.96 5.40
C ARG A 190 -10.42 12.72 4.51
N ILE A 191 -10.82 11.59 5.07
CA ILE A 191 -11.01 10.33 4.36
C ILE A 191 -12.31 9.68 4.83
N ARG A 192 -13.01 9.01 3.91
CA ARG A 192 -14.10 8.09 4.22
C ARG A 192 -13.80 6.73 3.61
N MET A 193 -14.14 5.67 4.34
CA MET A 193 -14.23 4.34 3.75
C MET A 193 -15.41 4.29 2.78
N VAL A 194 -15.22 3.64 1.64
CA VAL A 194 -16.30 3.29 0.72
C VAL A 194 -17.15 2.20 1.39
N PRO A 195 -18.48 2.36 1.51
CA PRO A 195 -19.33 1.37 2.15
C PRO A 195 -19.11 -0.04 1.58
N ASP A 196 -19.14 -1.03 2.47
CA ASP A 196 -19.05 -2.46 2.13
C ASP A 196 -17.84 -2.82 1.24
N SER A 197 -16.70 -2.15 1.47
CA SER A 197 -15.46 -2.37 0.73
C SER A 197 -14.35 -3.04 1.55
N ALA A 198 -14.53 -3.18 2.87
CA ALA A 198 -13.57 -3.86 3.73
C ALA A 198 -13.81 -5.38 3.72
N TYR A 199 -12.78 -6.16 3.43
CA TYR A 199 -12.84 -7.63 3.46
C TYR A 199 -11.44 -8.24 3.64
N VAL A 200 -11.38 -9.50 4.06
CA VAL A 200 -10.16 -10.31 4.03
C VAL A 200 -10.16 -11.11 2.73
N VAL A 201 -9.02 -11.17 2.04
CA VAL A 201 -8.87 -11.98 0.83
C VAL A 201 -9.15 -13.43 1.16
N ARG A 202 -10.02 -14.07 0.36
CA ARG A 202 -10.35 -15.48 0.52
C ARG A 202 -9.17 -16.34 0.10
N ASP A 203 -8.78 -17.26 0.97
CA ASP A 203 -7.65 -18.16 0.77
C ASP A 203 -8.02 -19.61 1.10
N ASP A 204 -8.91 -20.20 0.29
CA ASP A 204 -9.38 -21.57 0.51
C ASP A 204 -8.28 -22.63 0.37
N SER A 205 -7.18 -22.28 -0.30
CA SER A 205 -6.04 -23.17 -0.54
C SER A 205 -4.92 -22.97 0.49
N ASP A 206 -5.15 -22.15 1.52
CA ASP A 206 -4.20 -21.87 2.60
C ASP A 206 -2.80 -21.49 2.06
N ARG A 207 -2.74 -20.59 1.06
CA ARG A 207 -1.49 -20.12 0.43
C ARG A 207 -0.79 -19.02 1.23
N MET A 208 -1.52 -18.27 2.04
CA MET A 208 -1.02 -17.19 2.90
C MET A 208 -1.20 -17.55 4.36
N HIS A 209 -0.15 -17.39 5.17
CA HIS A 209 -0.22 -17.50 6.62
C HIS A 209 -1.21 -16.48 7.20
N ARG A 210 -1.22 -15.27 6.63
CA ARG A 210 -2.09 -14.15 6.99
C ARG A 210 -2.71 -13.52 5.73
N PRO A 211 -3.87 -14.02 5.25
CA PRO A 211 -4.52 -13.47 4.05
C PRO A 211 -4.76 -11.96 4.17
N PRO A 212 -4.40 -11.15 3.16
CA PRO A 212 -4.45 -9.68 3.27
C PRO A 212 -5.85 -9.12 3.55
N MET A 213 -5.92 -8.01 4.29
CA MET A 213 -7.14 -7.19 4.39
C MET A 213 -7.16 -6.14 3.30
N VAL A 214 -8.30 -6.01 2.61
CA VAL A 214 -8.53 -5.00 1.58
C VAL A 214 -9.57 -3.99 2.07
N GLY A 215 -9.41 -2.73 1.69
CA GLY A 215 -10.40 -1.69 1.91
C GLY A 215 -10.29 -0.58 0.87
N SER A 216 -11.43 -0.03 0.44
CA SER A 216 -11.47 1.09 -0.51
C SER A 216 -11.89 2.38 0.19
N PHE A 217 -11.23 3.48 -0.16
CA PHE A 217 -11.32 4.76 0.51
C PHE A 217 -11.45 5.90 -0.50
N GLU A 218 -12.02 7.00 -0.04
CA GLU A 218 -12.14 8.23 -0.80
C GLU A 218 -11.82 9.43 0.09
N THR A 219 -11.10 10.39 -0.47
CA THR A 219 -10.82 11.66 0.20
C THR A 219 -12.07 12.53 0.33
N ARG A 220 -12.13 13.30 1.42
CA ARG A 220 -13.12 14.35 1.65
C ARG A 220 -12.49 15.69 1.29
N ILE A 221 -12.85 16.20 0.12
CA ILE A 221 -12.37 17.48 -0.39
C ILE A 221 -13.50 18.50 -0.38
N VAL A 222 -13.12 19.77 -0.39
CA VAL A 222 -14.04 20.84 -0.80
C VAL A 222 -14.35 20.62 -2.29
N PRO A 223 -15.63 20.63 -2.71
CA PRO A 223 -15.98 20.48 -4.11
C PRO A 223 -15.31 21.57 -4.96
N VAL A 224 -14.52 21.16 -5.95
CA VAL A 224 -13.93 22.05 -6.96
C VAL A 224 -14.39 21.57 -8.34
N PRO A 225 -14.98 22.44 -9.18
CA PRO A 225 -15.46 22.05 -10.51
C PRO A 225 -14.37 21.34 -11.33
N GLY A 226 -14.72 20.19 -11.90
CA GLY A 226 -13.82 19.38 -12.72
C GLY A 226 -12.78 18.56 -11.94
N ARG A 227 -12.75 18.62 -10.60
CA ARG A 227 -11.89 17.76 -9.77
C ARG A 227 -12.73 16.76 -9.00
N GLN A 228 -12.33 15.49 -9.04
CA GLN A 228 -12.95 14.42 -8.27
C GLN A 228 -12.10 14.13 -7.03
N PRO A 229 -12.70 13.63 -5.93
CA PRO A 229 -11.93 13.15 -4.80
C PRO A 229 -11.04 11.99 -5.24
N PHE A 230 -9.83 11.94 -4.70
CA PHE A 230 -8.96 10.78 -4.89
C PHE A 230 -9.60 9.54 -4.27
N ARG A 231 -9.73 8.47 -5.05
CA ARG A 231 -10.28 7.16 -4.63
C ARG A 231 -9.21 6.09 -4.75
N PHE A 232 -9.01 5.30 -3.70
CA PHE A 232 -7.94 4.30 -3.66
C PHE A 232 -8.34 3.07 -2.88
N THR A 233 -7.77 1.93 -3.26
CA THR A 233 -7.86 0.66 -2.54
C THR A 233 -6.52 0.38 -1.87
N VAL A 234 -6.56 -0.08 -0.63
CA VAL A 234 -5.38 -0.54 0.12
C VAL A 234 -5.49 -2.04 0.38
N ILE A 235 -4.45 -2.77 0.02
CA ILE A 235 -4.20 -4.17 0.38
C ILE A 235 -3.18 -4.15 1.53
N ASN A 236 -3.63 -4.48 2.73
CA ASN A 236 -2.80 -4.56 3.94
C ASN A 236 -2.30 -6.00 4.11
N ALA A 237 -0.99 -6.20 4.04
CA ALA A 237 -0.35 -7.51 4.09
C ALA A 237 0.78 -7.54 5.13
N HIS A 238 0.95 -8.70 5.75
CA HIS A 238 2.04 -9.03 6.66
C HIS A 238 2.46 -10.47 6.37
N THR A 239 3.57 -10.64 5.66
CA THR A 239 4.04 -11.97 5.25
C THR A 239 4.75 -12.70 6.39
N ASP A 240 4.86 -14.02 6.30
CA ASP A 240 5.67 -14.79 7.25
C ASP A 240 7.15 -14.83 6.83
N PRO A 241 8.11 -14.43 7.70
CA PRO A 241 9.53 -14.45 7.34
C PRO A 241 10.05 -15.84 6.97
N GLY A 242 9.43 -16.92 7.45
CA GLY A 242 9.74 -18.30 7.08
C GLY A 242 9.21 -18.72 5.71
N GLU A 243 8.27 -17.96 5.15
CA GLU A 243 7.54 -18.28 3.92
C GLU A 243 7.78 -17.26 2.79
N VAL A 244 8.81 -16.41 2.88
CA VAL A 244 9.20 -15.44 1.81
C VAL A 244 10.57 -15.74 1.18
N SER A 245 10.99 -16.99 1.22
CA SER A 245 12.25 -17.43 0.60
C SER A 245 12.09 -17.60 -0.92
N PRO A 246 13.03 -17.11 -1.76
CA PRO A 246 13.00 -17.31 -3.21
C PRO A 246 12.99 -18.77 -3.67
N ARG A 247 13.36 -19.70 -2.77
CA ARG A 247 13.39 -21.14 -3.03
C ARG A 247 12.29 -21.91 -2.30
N GLY A 248 11.42 -21.20 -1.57
CA GLY A 248 10.32 -21.82 -0.83
C GLY A 248 9.16 -22.16 -1.76
N GLU A 249 8.64 -23.38 -1.65
CA GLU A 249 7.44 -23.79 -2.40
C GLU A 249 6.19 -23.02 -1.95
N SER A 250 6.18 -22.55 -0.69
CA SER A 250 5.12 -21.73 -0.10
C SER A 250 5.44 -20.23 -0.14
N ASN A 251 6.16 -19.73 -1.16
CA ASN A 251 6.57 -18.33 -1.21
C ASN A 251 5.37 -17.37 -1.29
N GLU A 252 5.05 -16.70 -0.19
CA GLU A 252 3.92 -15.77 -0.10
C GLU A 252 4.04 -14.57 -1.07
N MET A 253 5.25 -14.22 -1.48
CA MET A 253 5.47 -13.13 -2.44
C MET A 253 4.84 -13.42 -3.82
N ASN A 254 4.80 -14.69 -4.23
CA ASN A 254 4.16 -15.16 -5.48
C ASN A 254 2.65 -15.42 -5.30
N VAL A 255 2.12 -15.17 -4.11
CA VAL A 255 0.67 -15.14 -3.88
C VAL A 255 0.21 -13.69 -3.90
N LEU A 256 1.03 -12.78 -3.37
CA LEU A 256 0.72 -11.36 -3.33
C LEU A 256 0.64 -10.69 -4.70
N ASP A 257 1.34 -11.19 -5.72
CA ASP A 257 1.20 -10.70 -7.10
C ASP A 257 -0.17 -11.05 -7.70
N ASP A 258 -0.63 -12.31 -7.53
CA ASP A 258 -1.97 -12.77 -7.86
C ASP A 258 -3.01 -11.92 -7.14
N VAL A 259 -2.85 -11.73 -5.82
CA VAL A 259 -3.74 -10.91 -4.99
C VAL A 259 -3.80 -9.48 -5.52
N PHE A 260 -2.66 -8.86 -5.81
CA PHE A 260 -2.62 -7.49 -6.32
C PHE A 260 -3.39 -7.35 -7.64
N ILE A 261 -3.15 -8.26 -8.59
CA ILE A 261 -3.81 -8.24 -9.90
C ILE A 261 -5.31 -8.45 -9.76
N ARG A 262 -5.73 -9.44 -8.95
CA ARG A 262 -7.15 -9.79 -8.75
C ARG A 262 -7.92 -8.73 -8.00
N VAL A 263 -7.36 -8.16 -6.94
CA VAL A 263 -7.98 -7.05 -6.20
C VAL A 263 -8.13 -5.85 -7.12
N ARG A 264 -7.09 -5.49 -7.88
CA ARG A 264 -7.16 -4.38 -8.85
C ARG A 264 -8.27 -4.59 -9.88
N GLU A 265 -8.37 -5.78 -10.46
CA GLU A 265 -9.42 -6.11 -11.41
C GLU A 265 -10.81 -6.02 -10.78
N TYR A 266 -10.98 -6.64 -9.61
CA TYR A 266 -12.25 -6.69 -8.89
C TYR A 266 -12.73 -5.29 -8.47
N GLU A 267 -11.88 -4.47 -7.86
CA GLU A 267 -12.25 -3.12 -7.40
C GLU A 267 -12.53 -2.17 -8.57
N TYR A 268 -11.82 -2.33 -9.69
CA TYR A 268 -12.15 -1.59 -10.90
C TYR A 268 -13.52 -1.98 -11.46
N GLN A 269 -13.79 -3.28 -11.61
CA GLN A 269 -15.05 -3.77 -12.17
C GLN A 269 -16.26 -3.43 -11.30
N THR A 270 -16.11 -3.48 -9.97
CA THR A 270 -17.22 -3.32 -9.03
C THR A 270 -17.41 -1.88 -8.58
N ARG A 271 -16.34 -1.09 -8.47
CA ARG A 271 -16.38 0.27 -7.87
C ARG A 271 -15.74 1.36 -8.73
N GLY A 272 -15.13 1.00 -9.87
CA GLY A 272 -14.44 1.93 -10.75
C GLY A 272 -13.18 2.53 -10.14
N ILE A 273 -12.55 1.87 -9.17
CA ILE A 273 -11.34 2.35 -8.49
C ILE A 273 -10.12 1.71 -9.16
N MET A 274 -9.21 2.55 -9.68
CA MET A 274 -7.99 2.07 -10.35
C MET A 274 -6.75 2.16 -9.47
N ASN A 275 -6.73 3.09 -8.51
CA ASN A 275 -5.59 3.33 -7.65
C ASN A 275 -5.53 2.22 -6.58
N VAL A 276 -4.53 1.35 -6.67
CA VAL A 276 -4.32 0.27 -5.70
C VAL A 276 -2.94 0.43 -5.07
N LEU A 277 -2.91 0.34 -3.74
CA LEU A 277 -1.71 0.34 -2.93
C LEU A 277 -1.63 -1.01 -2.20
N LEU A 278 -0.50 -1.71 -2.31
CA LEU A 278 -0.20 -2.85 -1.43
C LEU A 278 0.81 -2.38 -0.40
N VAL A 279 0.44 -2.47 0.87
CA VAL A 279 1.20 -1.90 1.97
C VAL A 279 1.38 -2.91 3.09
N GLY A 280 2.47 -2.76 3.84
CA GLY A 280 2.73 -3.54 5.04
C GLY A 280 4.14 -4.08 5.10
N ASP A 281 4.36 -4.95 6.07
CA ASP A 281 5.62 -5.64 6.31
C ASP A 281 5.68 -6.92 5.47
N LEU A 282 6.52 -6.91 4.44
CA LEU A 282 6.67 -8.03 3.53
C LEU A 282 7.88 -8.91 3.86
N ASN A 283 8.61 -8.61 4.95
CA ASN A 283 9.79 -9.36 5.40
C ASN A 283 10.91 -9.53 4.35
N VAL A 284 10.85 -8.80 3.24
CA VAL A 284 11.81 -8.85 2.14
C VAL A 284 12.30 -7.45 1.79
N SER A 285 13.47 -7.35 1.18
CA SER A 285 13.94 -6.09 0.60
C SER A 285 13.30 -5.84 -0.76
N THR A 286 13.41 -4.61 -1.27
CA THR A 286 12.93 -4.26 -2.62
C THR A 286 13.50 -5.14 -3.73
N ALA A 287 14.73 -5.62 -3.59
CA ALA A 287 15.35 -6.54 -4.56
C ALA A 287 14.73 -7.95 -4.56
N ASN A 288 14.02 -8.31 -3.49
CA ASN A 288 13.46 -9.63 -3.23
C ASN A 288 11.92 -9.64 -3.31
N LEU A 289 11.31 -8.64 -3.95
CA LEU A 289 9.86 -8.59 -4.15
C LEU A 289 9.31 -9.68 -5.09
N GLY A 290 10.18 -10.46 -5.76
CA GLY A 290 9.76 -11.58 -6.60
C GLY A 290 8.87 -11.16 -7.77
N GLU A 291 7.87 -11.98 -8.09
CA GLU A 291 6.91 -11.73 -9.18
C GLU A 291 6.09 -10.45 -8.94
N LEU A 292 5.78 -10.14 -7.68
CA LEU A 292 5.10 -8.90 -7.30
C LEU A 292 5.87 -7.66 -7.77
N GLY A 293 7.21 -7.68 -7.65
CA GLY A 293 8.09 -6.62 -8.13
C GLY A 293 8.23 -6.55 -9.66
N GLN A 294 7.83 -7.60 -10.38
CA GLN A 294 7.91 -7.68 -11.84
C GLN A 294 6.63 -7.21 -12.54
N ILE A 295 5.55 -6.94 -11.78
CA ILE A 295 4.33 -6.35 -12.33
C ILE A 295 4.70 -5.04 -13.05
N PRO A 296 4.31 -4.84 -14.32
CA PRO A 296 4.67 -3.64 -15.07
C PRO A 296 4.25 -2.36 -14.35
N GLY A 297 5.20 -1.42 -14.21
CA GLY A 297 4.96 -0.15 -13.53
C GLY A 297 5.00 -0.23 -12.00
N MET A 298 5.16 -1.42 -11.41
CA MET A 298 5.28 -1.58 -9.97
C MET A 298 6.54 -0.88 -9.44
N ILE A 299 6.36 -0.11 -8.38
CA ILE A 299 7.45 0.47 -7.62
C ILE A 299 7.24 0.18 -6.14
N SER A 300 8.35 0.12 -5.40
CA SER A 300 8.33 0.33 -3.96
C SER A 300 8.73 1.76 -3.66
N VAL A 301 7.86 2.52 -3.00
CA VAL A 301 8.12 3.93 -2.65
C VAL A 301 9.37 4.08 -1.79
N VAL A 302 9.65 3.12 -0.92
CA VAL A 302 10.79 3.17 0.01
C VAL A 302 12.13 2.86 -0.63
N GLY A 303 12.15 2.23 -1.81
CA GLY A 303 13.38 1.76 -2.44
C GLY A 303 14.23 0.90 -1.49
N THR A 304 15.46 1.31 -1.23
CA THR A 304 16.39 0.62 -0.32
C THR A 304 16.48 1.25 1.07
N THR A 305 15.58 2.19 1.40
CA THR A 305 15.58 2.88 2.69
C THR A 305 15.28 1.87 3.81
N PRO A 306 16.10 1.79 4.87
CA PRO A 306 15.80 0.92 6.00
C PRO A 306 14.50 1.30 6.72
N THR A 307 13.69 0.30 7.05
CA THR A 307 12.39 0.45 7.71
C THR A 307 12.33 -0.24 9.06
N ASN A 308 13.30 -1.10 9.40
CA ASN A 308 13.38 -1.62 10.77
C ASN A 308 13.96 -0.57 11.74
N THR A 309 13.62 -0.70 13.03
CA THR A 309 14.06 0.24 14.08
C THR A 309 15.58 0.31 14.20
N ALA A 310 16.28 -0.79 13.94
CA ALA A 310 17.74 -0.85 13.91
C ALA A 310 18.39 -0.09 12.73
N GLY A 311 17.62 0.29 11.69
CA GLY A 311 18.13 1.05 10.55
C GLY A 311 19.02 0.25 9.60
N THR A 312 18.82 -1.06 9.52
CA THR A 312 19.70 -1.99 8.78
C THR A 312 19.00 -2.75 7.65
N LYS A 313 17.67 -2.82 7.66
CA LYS A 313 16.87 -3.64 6.74
C LYS A 313 15.64 -2.90 6.26
N THR A 314 15.26 -3.14 5.00
CA THR A 314 13.98 -2.74 4.41
C THR A 314 13.09 -3.97 4.41
N TYR A 315 11.93 -3.86 5.06
CA TYR A 315 10.90 -4.90 5.14
C TYR A 315 9.51 -4.35 4.82
N ASP A 316 9.27 -3.10 5.20
CA ASP A 316 7.98 -2.44 5.06
C ASP A 316 7.91 -1.69 3.74
N HIS A 317 6.82 -1.87 3.00
CA HIS A 317 6.66 -1.28 1.67
C HIS A 317 5.34 -0.55 1.50
N ILE A 318 5.36 0.46 0.64
CA ILE A 318 4.17 0.97 -0.06
C ILE A 318 4.42 0.70 -1.53
N LEU A 319 3.75 -0.33 -2.06
CA LEU A 319 3.85 -0.75 -3.44
C LEU A 319 2.68 -0.19 -4.25
N MET A 320 2.96 0.29 -5.46
CA MET A 320 1.94 0.74 -6.39
C MET A 320 2.42 0.61 -7.83
N ASP A 321 1.47 0.41 -8.74
CA ASP A 321 1.72 0.59 -10.17
C ASP A 321 1.74 2.10 -10.49
N ARG A 322 2.92 2.69 -10.68
CA ARG A 322 3.09 4.13 -10.90
C ARG A 322 2.50 4.60 -12.24
N THR A 323 2.15 3.68 -13.14
CA THR A 323 1.53 4.02 -14.43
C THR A 323 0.01 4.14 -14.32
N ILE A 324 -0.59 3.51 -13.31
CA ILE A 324 -2.03 3.48 -13.08
C ILE A 324 -2.42 4.28 -11.83
N THR A 325 -1.75 4.05 -10.71
CA THR A 325 -2.01 4.76 -9.46
C THR A 325 -1.54 6.19 -9.60
N THR A 326 -2.49 7.08 -9.86
CA THR A 326 -2.25 8.50 -10.06
C THR A 326 -2.28 9.22 -8.71
N GLY A 327 -1.64 10.39 -8.63
CA GLY A 327 -1.68 11.21 -7.43
C GLY A 327 -0.51 11.03 -6.46
N TYR A 328 0.35 10.00 -6.59
CA TYR A 328 1.61 9.98 -5.84
C TYR A 328 2.47 11.19 -6.23
N THR A 329 2.83 11.99 -5.23
CA THR A 329 3.54 13.27 -5.44
C THR A 329 5.05 13.12 -5.67
N GLY A 330 5.60 11.93 -5.38
CA GLY A 330 7.04 11.72 -5.28
C GLY A 330 7.60 11.92 -3.87
N VAL A 331 6.80 12.41 -2.92
CA VAL A 331 7.22 12.61 -1.53
C VAL A 331 6.88 11.38 -0.68
N PHE A 332 7.88 10.88 0.03
CA PHE A 332 7.73 9.78 0.98
C PHE A 332 8.68 9.95 2.17
N GLY A 333 8.49 9.15 3.21
CA GLY A 333 9.44 9.10 4.32
C GLY A 333 9.32 7.86 5.18
N VAL A 334 10.31 7.68 6.05
CA VAL A 334 10.33 6.68 7.11
C VAL A 334 10.50 7.41 8.44
N ILE A 335 9.62 7.12 9.39
CA ILE A 335 9.63 7.75 10.70
C ILE A 335 10.69 7.10 11.57
N ASP A 336 11.71 7.87 11.95
CA ASP A 336 12.73 7.43 12.88
C ASP A 336 12.32 7.85 14.30
N PHE A 337 11.98 6.87 15.13
CA PHE A 337 11.53 7.11 16.51
C PHE A 337 12.54 7.92 17.34
N GLN A 338 13.82 7.68 17.16
CA GLN A 338 14.85 8.33 17.96
C GLN A 338 15.10 9.75 17.46
N ARG A 339 15.34 9.89 16.15
CA ARG A 339 15.61 11.20 15.52
C ARG A 339 14.40 12.11 15.60
N ASP A 340 13.22 11.60 15.24
CA ASP A 340 12.05 12.44 15.08
C ASP A 340 11.37 12.65 16.44
N TYR A 341 11.20 11.61 17.28
CA TYR A 341 10.48 11.69 18.57
C TYR A 341 11.40 11.86 19.79
N GLY A 342 12.73 11.89 19.62
CA GLY A 342 13.66 12.02 20.73
C GLY A 342 13.65 10.82 21.69
N LEU A 343 13.18 9.66 21.23
CA LEU A 343 13.14 8.44 22.03
C LEU A 343 14.53 7.82 22.16
N THR A 344 14.83 7.18 23.29
CA THR A 344 15.99 6.29 23.37
C THR A 344 15.78 5.04 22.53
N ALA A 345 16.84 4.26 22.28
CA ALA A 345 16.74 3.00 21.56
C ALA A 345 15.77 2.02 22.24
N GLU A 346 15.78 1.97 23.58
CA GLU A 346 14.89 1.12 24.38
C GLU A 346 13.43 1.58 24.28
N GLN A 347 13.19 2.89 24.34
CA GLN A 347 11.85 3.46 24.15
C GLN A 347 11.34 3.22 22.73
N ALA A 348 12.20 3.37 21.72
CA ALA A 348 11.88 3.09 20.32
C ALA A 348 11.44 1.63 20.13
N LEU A 349 12.19 0.68 20.69
CA LEU A 349 11.83 -0.76 20.63
C LEU A 349 10.57 -1.10 21.42
N ARG A 350 10.24 -0.35 22.48
CA ARG A 350 8.93 -0.47 23.15
C ARG A 350 7.77 -0.05 22.25
N VAL A 351 7.98 0.94 21.37
CA VAL A 351 7.00 1.33 20.34
C VAL A 351 6.88 0.22 19.30
N SER A 352 7.94 -0.06 18.55
CA SER A 352 7.99 -1.17 17.58
C SER A 352 9.43 -1.42 17.10
N ASP A 353 9.71 -2.63 16.62
CA ASP A 353 10.94 -2.97 15.87
C ASP A 353 10.84 -2.63 14.38
N HIS A 354 9.68 -2.15 13.92
CA HIS A 354 9.44 -1.58 12.59
C HIS A 354 9.12 -0.09 12.68
N ARG A 355 9.47 0.65 11.63
CA ARG A 355 9.22 2.09 11.51
C ARG A 355 8.06 2.35 10.54
N PRO A 356 7.17 3.31 10.85
CA PRO A 356 6.15 3.73 9.92
C PRO A 356 6.76 4.23 8.62
N VAL A 357 6.27 3.70 7.51
CA VAL A 357 6.55 4.15 6.16
C VAL A 357 5.35 4.96 5.67
N TRP A 358 5.58 6.09 5.02
CA TRP A 358 4.50 6.92 4.51
C TRP A 358 4.83 7.54 3.15
N ALA A 359 3.78 7.87 2.40
CA ALA A 359 3.86 8.57 1.13
C ALA A 359 2.75 9.62 1.00
N GLU A 360 3.05 10.71 0.31
CA GLU A 360 2.10 11.79 0.04
C GLU A 360 1.43 11.62 -1.33
N PHE A 361 0.12 11.77 -1.33
CA PHE A 361 -0.72 11.72 -2.51
C PHE A 361 -1.54 13.01 -2.66
N SER A 362 -1.97 13.30 -3.89
CA SER A 362 -3.00 14.30 -4.16
C SER A 362 -4.30 13.92 -3.44
N ALA A 363 -4.99 14.90 -2.86
CA ALA A 363 -6.36 14.70 -2.35
C ALA A 363 -7.40 14.63 -3.49
N TYR A 364 -7.00 14.84 -4.73
CA TYR A 364 -7.86 14.81 -5.90
C TYR A 364 -7.41 13.73 -6.87
N GLU A 365 -8.37 13.12 -7.55
CA GLU A 365 -8.10 12.19 -8.63
C GLU A 365 -7.32 12.91 -9.74
N MET A 366 -6.25 12.26 -10.21
CA MET A 366 -5.42 12.79 -11.28
C MET A 366 -5.63 11.95 -12.54
N PRO A 367 -5.57 12.54 -13.75
CA PRO A 367 -5.61 11.73 -14.96
C PRO A 367 -4.38 10.80 -15.03
N PRO A 368 -4.50 9.59 -15.62
CA PRO A 368 -3.37 8.70 -15.84
C PRO A 368 -2.22 9.42 -16.56
N MET A 369 -0.98 9.22 -16.11
CA MET A 369 0.17 9.83 -16.76
C MET A 369 0.27 9.35 -18.22
N SER A 370 0.23 10.30 -19.17
CA SER A 370 0.44 9.98 -20.59
C SER A 370 1.88 9.51 -20.82
N ALA A 371 2.10 8.77 -21.91
CA ALA A 371 3.42 8.24 -22.25
C ALA A 371 4.52 9.32 -22.34
N ALA A 372 4.15 10.55 -22.74
CA ALA A 372 5.04 11.69 -22.88
C ALA A 372 5.47 12.31 -21.54
N ASN A 373 4.61 12.26 -20.51
CA ASN A 373 4.92 12.82 -19.19
C ASN A 373 5.78 11.88 -18.31
N ARG A 374 5.99 10.63 -18.74
CA ARG A 374 6.83 9.66 -18.02
C ARG A 374 8.32 10.04 -18.00
N GLY A 375 8.81 10.77 -19.00
CA GLY A 375 10.22 11.19 -19.07
C GLY A 375 10.57 12.42 -18.21
N ALA A 376 9.56 13.20 -17.80
CA ALA A 376 9.77 14.42 -17.02
C ALA A 376 9.73 14.20 -15.50
N ALA A 377 9.05 13.15 -15.02
CA ALA A 377 8.89 12.84 -13.58
C ALA A 377 10.00 11.93 -13.00
N VAL A 378 11.05 11.66 -13.78
CA VAL A 378 12.22 10.81 -13.42
C VAL A 378 13.51 11.64 -13.39
N ARG A 379 13.41 12.98 -13.45
CA ARG A 379 14.56 13.89 -13.31
C ARG A 379 14.58 14.57 -11.96
#